data_AF-A0A7L4TS01-F1
#
_entry.id   AF-A0A7L4TS01-F1
#
_cell.length_a   1.000
_cell.length_b   1.000
_cell.length_c   1.000
_cell.angle_alpha   90.00
_cell.angle_beta   90.00
_cell.angle_gamma   90.00
#
_symmetry.space_group_name_H-M   'P 1'
#
loop_
_entity.id
_entity.type
_entity.pdbx_description
1 polymer ?
#
loop_
_entity_poly.entity_id
_entity_poly.type
_entity_poly.pdbx_seq_one_letter_code
_entity_poly.pdbx_strand_id
1 'polypeptide(L)' 'MKQIEKLESELVERIYNLFLVKYEGNKSSFARDSNCTETTIRRILRNEQGITINLLIRIANALDTTPSELLKDVQLKKEE' A
#
# COMPACT_ATOMS: atom_id res chain seq x y z
N MET A 1 11.98 10.42 -11.30
CA MET A 1 12.20 9.40 -10.24
C MET A 1 11.77 9.92 -8.88
N LYS A 2 12.40 10.98 -8.34
CA LYS A 2 12.07 11.54 -7.00
C LYS A 2 10.57 11.78 -6.74
N GLN A 3 9.82 12.26 -7.73
CA GLN A 3 8.38 12.49 -7.58
C GLN A 3 7.57 11.19 -7.49
N ILE A 4 7.91 10.17 -8.29
CA ILE A 4 7.23 8.87 -8.25
C ILE A 4 7.51 8.17 -6.92
N GLU A 5 8.77 8.16 -6.46
CA GLU A 5 9.17 7.60 -5.16
C GLU A 5 8.41 8.26 -4.00
N LYS A 6 8.17 9.58 -4.10
CA LYS A 6 7.37 10.31 -3.12
C LYS A 6 5.91 9.87 -3.12
N LEU A 7 5.30 9.75 -4.30
CA LEU A 7 3.92 9.27 -4.43
C LEU A 7 3.76 7.81 -3.95
N GLU A 8 4.75 6.96 -4.22
CA GLU A 8 4.78 5.58 -3.69
C GLU A 8 4.88 5.58 -2.17
N SER A 9 5.71 6.46 -1.59
CA SER A 9 5.83 6.60 -0.13
C SER A 9 4.51 7.05 0.51
N GLU A 10 3.81 8.02 -0.09
CA GLU A 10 2.49 8.48 0.36
C GLU A 10 1.43 7.36 0.31
N LEU A 11 1.43 6.56 -0.76
CA LEU A 11 0.57 5.38 -0.89
C LEU A 11 0.88 4.34 0.19
N VAL A 12 2.16 4.02 0.39
CA VAL A 12 2.61 3.05 1.40
C VAL A 12 2.25 3.51 2.81
N GLU A 13 2.41 4.81 3.12
CA GLU A 13 2.04 5.38 4.41
C GLU A 13 0.53 5.25 4.66
N ARG A 14 -0.31 5.52 3.66
CA ARG A 14 -1.75 5.32 3.76
C ARG A 14 -2.12 3.86 4.02
N ILE A 15 -1.52 2.95 3.27
CA ILE A 15 -1.70 1.50 3.47
C ILE A 15 -1.26 1.11 4.89
N TYR A 16 -0.13 1.63 5.37
CA TYR A 16 0.41 1.35 6.69
C TYR A 16 -0.54 1.79 7.81
N ASN A 17 -1.13 2.99 7.70
CA ASN A 17 -2.08 3.49 8.68
C ASN A 17 -3.35 2.63 8.76
N LEU A 18 -3.93 2.26 7.61
CA LEU A 18 -5.09 1.37 7.57
C LEU A 18 -4.76 -0.03 8.10
N PHE A 19 -3.56 -0.53 7.78
CA PHE A 19 -3.03 -1.78 8.32
C PHE A 19 -2.93 -1.77 9.84
N LEU A 20 -2.40 -0.69 10.45
CA LEU A 20 -2.32 -0.58 11.90
C LEU A 20 -3.70 -0.57 12.56
N VAL A 21 -4.69 0.10 11.96
CA VAL A 21 -6.06 0.15 12.47
C VAL A 21 -6.75 -1.21 12.38
N LYS A 22 -6.70 -1.88 11.23
CA LYS A 22 -7.45 -3.12 11.01
C LYS A 22 -6.76 -4.36 11.59
N TYR A 23 -5.43 -4.42 11.53
CA TYR A 23 -4.65 -5.61 11.86
C TYR A 23 -3.79 -5.46 13.12
N GLU A 24 -3.80 -4.29 13.77
CA GLU A 24 -3.04 -4.03 15.01
C GLU A 24 -1.54 -4.38 14.88
N GLY A 25 -0.97 -4.16 13.69
CA GLY A 25 0.44 -4.48 13.41
C GLY A 25 0.72 -5.95 13.06
N ASN A 26 -0.28 -6.82 13.00
CA ASN A 26 -0.13 -8.24 12.64
C ASN A 26 0.05 -8.43 11.11
N LYS A 27 1.31 -8.50 10.69
CA LYS A 27 1.68 -8.64 9.27
C LYS A 27 1.26 -9.98 8.67
N SER A 28 1.23 -11.05 9.47
CA SER A 28 0.87 -12.38 9.00
C SER A 28 -0.62 -12.47 8.65
N SER A 29 -1.49 -11.86 9.45
CA SER A 29 -2.93 -11.74 9.15
C SER A 29 -3.16 -10.88 7.90
N PHE A 30 -2.51 -9.72 7.82
CA PHE A 30 -2.66 -8.85 6.65
C PHE A 30 -2.17 -9.52 5.36
N ALA A 31 -1.07 -10.27 5.44
CA ALA A 31 -0.55 -11.04 4.32
C ALA A 31 -1.52 -12.14 3.87
N ARG A 32 -2.12 -12.86 4.82
CA ARG A 32 -3.12 -13.90 4.54
C ARG A 32 -4.32 -13.33 3.80
N ASP A 33 -4.88 -12.23 4.28
CA ASP A 33 -6.08 -11.61 3.70
C ASP A 33 -5.77 -10.95 2.35
N SER A 34 -4.56 -10.40 2.19
CA SER A 34 -4.06 -9.91 0.90
C SER A 34 -3.59 -11.04 -0.03
N ASN A 35 -3.69 -12.30 0.41
CA ASN A 35 -3.25 -13.51 -0.28
C ASN A 35 -1.79 -13.44 -0.78
N CYS A 36 -0.90 -12.85 0.02
CA CYS A 36 0.52 -12.74 -0.30
C CYS A 36 1.38 -13.24 0.87
N THR A 37 2.70 -13.25 0.68
CA THR A 37 3.61 -13.65 1.75
C THR A 37 3.80 -12.51 2.75
N GLU A 38 4.07 -12.84 4.01
CA GLU A 38 4.43 -11.82 5.00
C GLU A 38 5.68 -11.04 4.58
N THR A 39 6.63 -11.69 3.90
CA THR A 39 7.80 -11.03 3.32
C THR A 39 7.40 -9.95 2.32
N THR A 40 6.40 -10.22 1.46
CA THR A 40 5.87 -9.23 0.51
C THR A 40 5.28 -8.02 1.24
N ILE A 41 4.41 -8.23 2.23
CA ILE A 41 3.87 -7.14 3.06
C ILE A 41 4.99 -6.35 3.72
N ARG A 42 5.96 -7.03 4.35
CA ARG A 42 7.08 -6.38 5.03
C ARG A 42 7.88 -5.46 4.10
N ARG A 43 8.17 -5.92 2.88
CA ARG A 43 8.94 -5.13 1.89
C ARG A 43 8.15 -3.93 1.39
N ILE A 44 6.84 -4.09 1.13
CA ILE A 44 5.97 -2.97 0.73
C ILE A 44 5.92 -1.91 1.84
N LEU A 45 5.66 -2.31 3.09
CA LEU A 45 5.56 -1.38 4.21
C LEU A 45 6.88 -0.68 4.55
N ARG A 46 8.01 -1.17 4.03
CA ARG A 46 9.33 -0.52 4.11
C ARG A 46 9.70 0.25 2.85
N ASN A 47 8.80 0.31 1.87
CA ASN A 47 9.04 0.86 0.54
C ASN A 47 10.24 0.22 -0.19
N GLU A 48 10.56 -1.05 0.10
CA GLU A 48 11.63 -1.86 -0.53
C GLU A 48 11.14 -2.62 -1.77
N GLN A 49 9.82 -2.57 -2.02
CA GLN A 49 9.17 -3.22 -3.15
C GLN A 49 7.95 -2.40 -3.59
N GLY A 50 7.90 -2.04 -4.87
CA GLY A 50 6.74 -1.37 -5.46
C GLY A 50 5.49 -2.26 -5.50
N ILE A 51 4.34 -1.62 -5.66
CA ILE A 51 3.03 -2.28 -5.63
C ILE A 51 2.53 -2.43 -7.07
N THR A 52 2.39 -3.66 -7.54
CA THR A 52 1.71 -3.93 -8.83
C THR A 52 0.20 -3.73 -8.69
N ILE A 53 -0.51 -3.47 -9.79
CA ILE A 53 -1.97 -3.24 -9.76
C ILE A 53 -2.72 -4.40 -9.11
N ASN A 54 -2.36 -5.66 -9.41
CA ASN A 54 -2.97 -6.84 -8.77
C ASN A 54 -2.77 -6.81 -7.25
N LEU A 55 -1.57 -6.46 -6.79
CA LEU A 55 -1.26 -6.39 -5.37
C LEU A 55 -2.03 -5.24 -4.68
N LEU A 56 -2.15 -4.09 -5.35
CA LEU A 56 -2.97 -2.98 -4.87
C LEU A 56 -4.43 -3.38 -4.67
N ILE A 57 -5.02 -4.10 -5.64
CA ILE A 57 -6.42 -4.57 -5.55
C ILE A 57 -6.60 -5.51 -4.34
N ARG A 58 -5.67 -6.45 -4.14
CA ARG A 58 -5.73 -7.41 -3.03
C ARG A 58 -5.56 -6.72 -1.68
N ILE A 59 -4.63 -5.77 -1.59
CA ILE A 59 -4.42 -4.95 -0.39
C ILE A 59 -5.67 -4.12 -0.09
N ALA A 60 -6.25 -3.45 -1.09
CA ALA A 60 -7.46 -2.66 -0.92
C ALA A 60 -8.62 -3.52 -0.39
N ASN A 61 -8.83 -4.69 -1.00
CA ASN A 61 -9.84 -5.64 -0.54
C ASN A 61 -9.57 -6.12 0.90
N ALA A 62 -8.32 -6.42 1.24
CA ALA A 62 -7.94 -6.81 2.61
C ALA A 62 -8.13 -5.67 3.62
N LEU A 63 -8.09 -4.40 3.20
CA LEU A 63 -8.28 -3.22 4.05
C LEU A 63 -9.73 -2.69 4.05
N ASP A 64 -10.68 -3.43 3.47
CA ASP A 64 -12.08 -3.02 3.29
C ASP A 64 -12.23 -1.64 2.60
N THR A 65 -11.39 -1.38 1.60
CA THR A 65 -11.37 -0.13 0.82
C THR A 65 -11.24 -0.43 -0.66
N THR A 66 -11.19 0.62 -1.49
CA THR A 66 -11.01 0.51 -2.94
C THR A 66 -9.62 1.00 -3.37
N PRO A 67 -9.08 0.50 -4.50
CA PRO A 67 -7.84 1.06 -5.07
C PRO A 67 -7.92 2.57 -5.34
N SER A 68 -9.10 3.07 -5.72
CA SER A 68 -9.35 4.51 -5.93
C SER A 68 -9.22 5.33 -4.66
N GLU A 69 -9.65 4.80 -3.51
CA GLU A 69 -9.48 5.48 -2.22
C GLU A 69 -8.02 5.47 -1.77
N LEU A 70 -7.30 4.36 -1.99
CA LEU A 70 -5.86 4.30 -1.71
C LEU A 70 -5.07 5.30 -2.56
N LEU A 71 -5.44 5.47 -3.83
CA LEU A 71 -4.80 6.41 -4.75
C LEU A 71 -5.36 7.85 -4.68
N LYS A 72 -6.34 8.11 -3.82
CA LYS A 72 -6.96 9.44 -3.72
C LYS A 72 -5.90 10.49 -3.39
N ASP A 73 -5.92 11.60 -4.12
CA ASP A 73 -4.99 12.74 -3.95
C ASP A 73 -3.51 12.43 -4.28
N VAL A 74 -3.19 11.21 -4.74
CA VAL A 74 -1.87 10.84 -5.27
C VAL A 74 -1.77 11.39 -6.70
N GLN A 75 -1.17 12.57 -6.86
CA GLN A 75 -1.13 13.29 -8.14
C GLN A 75 0.30 13.62 -8.59
N LEU A 76 0.60 13.29 -9.83
CA LEU A 76 1.77 13.82 -10.53
C LEU A 76 1.53 15.31 -10.82
N LYS A 77 2.27 16.18 -10.13
CA LYS A 77 2.35 17.60 -10.50
C LYS A 77 3.18 17.70 -11.77
N LYS A 78 2.64 18.33 -12.82
CA LYS A 78 3.48 18.78 -13.94
C LYS A 78 4.37 19.91 -13.41
N GLU A 79 5.66 19.80 -13.63
CA GLU A 79 6.55 20.96 -13.52
C GLU A 79 6.16 21.90 -14.69
N GLU A 80 5.75 23.13 -14.36
CA GLU A 80 5.49 24.20 -15.33
C GLU A 80 6.81 24.75 -15.90
#